data_AF-A0A2M7TWG7-F1
#
_entry.id   AF-A0A2M7TWG7-F1
#
_cell.length_a   1.000
_cell.length_b   1.000
_cell.length_c   1.000
_cell.angle_alpha   90.00
_cell.angle_beta   90.00
_cell.angle_gamma   90.00
#
_symmetry.space_group_name_H-M   'P 1'
#
loop_
_entity.id
_entity.type
_entity.pdbx_description
1 polymer ?
#
loop_
_entity_poly.entity_id
_entity_poly.type
_entity_poly.pdbx_seq_one_letter_code
_entity_poly.pdbx_strand_id
1 'polypeptide(L)' 'RDNISIDDAKKYIKEREEGNFTEWKRIYGDYDFFDPKYYHIAIDTYSSGPHETVGIVLDKLGYKNGKKQNHHS' A
#
# COMPACT_ATOMS: atom_id res chain seq x y z
N ARG A 1 10.74 -16.34 -17.21
CA ARG A 1 9.93 -15.97 -16.02
C ARG A 1 10.40 -16.90 -14.92
N ASP A 2 11.11 -16.35 -13.95
CA ASP A 2 11.99 -17.13 -13.07
C ASP A 2 11.21 -18.24 -12.36
N ASN A 3 11.71 -19.46 -12.48
CA ASN A 3 11.13 -20.68 -11.95
C ASN A 3 11.42 -20.81 -10.44
N ILE A 4 11.16 -19.72 -9.71
CA ILE A 4 11.41 -19.61 -8.27
C ILE A 4 10.24 -20.29 -7.58
N SER A 5 10.53 -21.25 -6.71
CA SER A 5 9.48 -21.90 -5.90
C SER A 5 8.77 -20.85 -5.05
N ILE A 6 7.50 -21.09 -4.73
CA ILE A 6 6.73 -20.25 -3.79
C ILE A 6 7.49 -20.08 -2.48
N ASP A 7 8.21 -21.11 -2.03
CA ASP A 7 9.00 -21.08 -0.80
C ASP A 7 10.23 -20.18 -0.93
N ASP A 8 10.93 -20.23 -2.06
CA ASP A 8 12.07 -19.35 -2.34
C ASP A 8 11.61 -17.89 -2.48
N ALA A 9 10.45 -17.66 -3.10
CA ALA A 9 9.87 -16.32 -3.21
C ALA A 9 9.54 -15.73 -1.83
N LYS A 10 8.95 -16.51 -0.93
CA LYS A 10 8.70 -16.10 0.47
C LYS A 10 10.00 -15.79 1.21
N LYS A 11 11.03 -16.62 1.01
CA LYS A 11 12.35 -16.42 1.62
C LYS A 11 12.99 -15.11 1.16
N TYR A 12 12.96 -14.83 -0.15
CA TYR A 12 13.50 -13.58 -0.69
C TYR A 12 12.77 -12.33 -0.20
N ILE A 13 11.45 -12.39 -0.04
CA ILE A 13 10.68 -11.27 0.52
C ILE A 13 11.13 -11.02 1.97
N LYS A 14 11.20 -12.07 2.78
CA LYS A 14 11.61 -11.98 4.19
C LYS A 14 13.03 -11.42 4.36
N GLU A 15 14.00 -11.92 3.60
CA GLU A 15 15.39 -11.45 3.66
C GLU A 15 15.51 -9.96 3.29
N ARG A 16 14.73 -9.50 2.30
CA ARG A 16 14.69 -8.09 1.91
C ARG A 16 14.03 -7.21 2.97
N GLU A 17 12.94 -7.67 3.56
CA GLU A 17 12.26 -6.95 4.63
C GLU A 17 13.18 -6.77 5.85
N GLU A 18 13.84 -7.84 6.30
CA GLU A 18 14.74 -7.79 7.47
C GLU A 18 15.93 -6.84 7.28
N GLY A 19 16.54 -6.84 6.09
CA GLY A 19 17.63 -5.91 5.75
C GLY A 19 17.16 -4.46 5.72
N ASN A 20 16.01 -4.18 5.10
CA ASN A 20 15.44 -2.85 5.02
C ASN A 20 15.05 -2.31 6.40
N PHE A 21 14.41 -3.14 7.23
CA PHE A 21 14.01 -2.76 8.58
C PHE A 21 15.21 -2.41 9.46
N THR A 22 16.31 -3.14 9.34
CA THR A 22 17.53 -2.86 10.11
C THR A 22 18.08 -1.48 9.77
N GLU A 23 18.16 -1.14 8.48
CA GLU A 23 18.65 0.16 8.04
C GLU A 23 17.69 1.30 8.39
N TRP A 24 16.38 1.10 8.21
CA TRP A 24 15.37 2.10 8.57
C TRP A 24 15.33 2.36 10.06
N LYS A 25 15.43 1.32 10.90
CA LYS A 25 15.53 1.49 12.37
C LYS A 25 16.81 2.21 12.77
N ARG A 26 17.92 1.99 12.06
CA ARG A 26 19.18 2.72 12.29
C ARG A 26 19.05 4.21 11.99
N ILE A 27 18.36 4.58 10.91
CA ILE A 27 18.25 5.97 10.44
C ILE A 27 17.16 6.73 11.19
N TYR A 28 15.98 6.12 11.34
CA TYR A 28 14.79 6.79 11.85
C TYR A 28 14.45 6.43 13.30
N GLY A 29 15.09 5.40 13.87
CA GLY A 29 14.79 4.90 15.21
C GLY A 29 13.79 3.74 15.21
N ASP A 30 13.47 3.24 16.41
CA ASP A 30 12.57 2.10 16.58
C ASP A 30 11.10 2.53 16.45
N TYR A 31 10.65 2.67 15.21
CA TYR A 31 9.27 2.99 14.86
C TYR A 31 8.63 1.83 14.10
N ASP A 32 7.32 1.69 14.25
CA ASP A 32 6.50 0.84 13.40
C ASP A 32 6.20 1.55 12.08
N PHE A 33 6.99 1.26 11.05
CA PHE A 33 6.87 1.86 9.72
C PHE A 33 5.57 1.49 9.00
N PHE A 34 4.83 0.50 9.48
CA PHE A 34 3.54 0.10 8.90
C PHE A 34 2.35 0.54 9.75
N ASP A 35 2.57 1.32 10.81
CA ASP A 35 1.48 1.84 11.63
C ASP A 35 0.54 2.69 10.77
N PRO A 36 -0.75 2.31 10.65
CA PRO A 36 -1.72 3.02 9.83
C PRO A 36 -1.85 4.51 10.17
N LYS A 37 -1.51 4.92 11.41
CA LYS A 37 -1.59 6.32 11.83
C LYS A 37 -0.69 7.26 11.03
N TYR A 38 0.38 6.73 10.41
CA TYR A 38 1.29 7.50 9.57
C TYR A 38 0.79 7.67 8.14
N TYR A 39 -0.30 7.00 7.76
CA TYR A 39 -0.82 6.98 6.41
C TYR A 39 -2.27 7.45 6.39
N HIS A 40 -2.59 8.31 5.42
CA HIS A 40 -3.97 8.70 5.20
C HIS A 40 -4.81 7.52 4.67
N ILE A 41 -4.18 6.59 3.93
CA ILE A 41 -4.84 5.48 3.27
C ILE A 41 -3.91 4.27 3.26
N ALA A 42 -4.37 3.15 3.82
CA ALA A 42 -3.81 1.82 3.60
C ALA A 42 -4.80 0.99 2.75
N ILE A 43 -4.28 0.20 1.80
CA ILE A 43 -5.08 -0.60 0.86
C ILE A 43 -4.49 -2.00 0.78
N ASP A 44 -5.36 -3.00 0.98
CA ASP A 44 -5.03 -4.39 0.75
C ASP A 44 -5.14 -4.70 -0.74
N THR A 45 -3.99 -4.98 -1.36
CA THR A 45 -3.89 -5.32 -2.78
C THR A 45 -3.99 -6.83 -3.03
N TYR A 46 -4.11 -7.64 -1.99
CA TYR A 46 -4.25 -9.10 -2.11
C TYR A 46 -5.66 -9.52 -2.51
N SER A 47 -6.67 -8.79 -2.03
CA SER A 47 -8.09 -9.08 -2.22
C SER A 47 -8.74 -8.34 -3.40
N SER A 48 -8.06 -7.36 -3.99
CA SER A 48 -8.61 -6.43 -4.99
C SER A 48 -7.82 -6.49 -6.29
N GLY A 49 -8.49 -6.65 -7.44
CA GLY A 49 -7.82 -6.62 -8.74
C GLY A 49 -7.15 -5.25 -9.01
N PRO A 50 -6.09 -5.17 -9.86
CA PRO A 50 -5.33 -3.93 -10.10
C PRO A 50 -6.17 -2.71 -10.55
N HIS A 51 -7.33 -2.94 -11.18
CA HIS A 51 -8.27 -1.88 -11.56
C HIS A 51 -9.18 -1.40 -10.40
N GLU A 52 -9.41 -2.25 -9.40
CA GLU A 52 -10.31 -1.99 -8.28
C GLU A 52 -9.61 -1.13 -7.21
N THR A 53 -8.32 -1.37 -6.99
CA THR A 53 -7.45 -0.60 -6.09
C THR A 53 -7.43 0.88 -6.43
N VAL A 54 -7.35 1.25 -7.71
CA VAL A 54 -7.30 2.66 -8.15
C VAL A 54 -8.62 3.38 -7.85
N GLY A 55 -9.75 2.72 -8.04
CA GLY A 55 -11.06 3.27 -7.68
C GLY A 55 -11.17 3.57 -6.18
N ILE A 56 -10.74 2.63 -5.34
CA ILE A 56 -10.75 2.77 -3.87
C ILE A 56 -9.84 3.92 -3.40
N VAL A 57 -8.65 4.09 -4.01
CA VAL A 57 -7.77 5.24 -3.72
C VAL A 57 -8.47 6.55 -4.03
N LEU A 58 -9.04 6.67 -5.23
CA LEU A 58 -9.67 7.90 -5.70
C LEU A 58 -10.91 8.26 -4.85
N ASP A 59 -11.71 7.26 -4.46
CA ASP A 59 -12.85 7.45 -3.56
C ASP A 59 -12.42 7.92 -2.17
N LYS A 60 -11.38 7.30 -1.58
CA LYS A 60 -10.85 7.71 -0.26
C LYS A 60 -10.20 9.10 -0.27
N LEU A 61 -9.64 9.52 -1.41
CA LEU A 61 -9.12 10.88 -1.60
C LEU A 61 -10.21 11.92 -1.90
N GLY A 62 -11.47 11.51 -2.05
CA GLY A 62 -12.60 12.40 -2.34
C GLY A 62 -12.73 12.80 -3.81
N TYR A 63 -12.11 12.06 -4.73
CA TYR A 63 -12.22 12.28 -6.17
C TYR A 63 -13.59 11.82 -6.69
N LYS A 64 -14.64 12.61 -6.42
CA LYS A 64 -15.93 12.44 -7.09
C LYS A 64 -15.79 12.96 -8.51
N ASN A 65 -15.80 12.05 -9.50
CA ASN A 65 -15.92 12.40 -10.92
C ASN A 65 -16.95 13.53 -11.06
N GLY A 66 -16.52 14.66 -11.63
CA GLY A 66 -17.21 15.94 -11.60
C GLY A 66 -18.59 15.96 -12.28
N LYS A 67 -19.58 15.30 -11.71
CA LYS A 67 -20.95 15.77 -11.81
C LYS A 67 -21.06 16.95 -10.85
N LYS A 68 -20.87 18.15 -11.40
CA LYS A 68 -21.42 19.38 -10.81
C LYS A 68 -22.87 19.08 -10.45
N GLN A 69 -23.15 18.95 -9.16
CA GLN A 69 -24.51 19.11 -8.68
C GLN A 69 -24.77 20.60 -8.82
N ASN A 70 -25.48 20.95 -9.90
CA ASN A 70 -25.99 22.29 -10.10
C ASN A 70 -26.87 22.62 -8.89
N HIS A 71 -26.40 23.54 -8.04
CA HIS A 71 -27.30 24.33 -7.23
C HIS A 71 -28.22 25.08 -8.20
N HIS A 72 -29.50 24.72 -8.23
CA HIS A 72 -30.58 25.60 -8.64
C HIS A 72 -31.78 25.36 -7.73
N SER A 73 -32.11 26.43 -7.01
CA SER A 73 -33.33 26.77 -6.27
C SER A 73 -33.94 25.74 -5.32
#